data_AF-A0A958C9R5-F1
#
_entry.id   AF-A0A958C9R5-F1
#
_cell.length_a   1.000
_cell.length_b   1.000
_cell.length_c   1.000
_cell.angle_alpha   90.00
_cell.angle_beta   90.00
_cell.angle_gamma   90.00
#
_symmetry.space_group_name_H-M   'P 1'
#
loop_
_entity.id
_entity.type
_entity.pdbx_description
1 polymer ?
#
loop_
_entity_poly.entity_id
_entity_poly.type
_entity_poly.pdbx_seq_one_letter_code
_entity_poly.pdbx_strand_id
1 'polypeptide(L)'
;SFIGTDHSGTFDVPNFIGVSIVHANGNLVGGAAGTGNLISGNASDGVRLIGVAASNNTIAGNVIGASASGGPLGNGGNGVLITEGSGNQIGGASAGDANTLAYNNGAGVMILSGTGNRMQRNSIHDNGGLGIDLDGDGVTPNDPQDPDTGANLLQNFPALTGATVAGGVSVAGSINSTPNTELIIAVYGNSTCDASGYGEGASYIGAIDLTTAANGNATFSTTFPAAADGFWLTASSTDPAGNTSEFGPCRALSCYLDFNSNGRVDTQDIMQVAARWNNPGAYNAIYDIAPPFGSPIDTLDINAVAREWGAICP
;
A
#
# COMPACT_ATOMS: atom_id res chain seq x y z
N SER A 1 6.97 -16.91 -15.00
CA SER A 1 7.86 -16.68 -16.15
C SER A 1 8.63 -15.36 -16.01
N PHE A 2 9.68 -15.14 -16.81
CA PHE A 2 10.43 -13.88 -16.89
C PHE A 2 10.06 -13.16 -18.19
N ILE A 3 9.60 -11.91 -18.11
CA ILE A 3 9.13 -11.11 -19.25
C ILE A 3 9.74 -9.71 -19.17
N GLY A 4 10.53 -9.35 -20.19
CA GLY A 4 11.27 -8.07 -20.24
C GLY A 4 12.60 -8.10 -19.48
N THR A 5 13.00 -9.27 -18.97
CA THR A 5 14.24 -9.46 -18.21
C THR A 5 15.07 -10.60 -18.76
N ASP A 6 16.34 -10.64 -18.37
CA ASP A 6 17.21 -11.80 -18.59
C ASP A 6 16.79 -13.00 -17.70
N HIS A 7 17.47 -14.14 -17.88
CA HIS A 7 17.17 -15.36 -17.11
C HIS A 7 17.36 -15.24 -15.59
N SER A 8 18.15 -14.26 -15.13
CA SER A 8 18.32 -13.99 -13.71
C SER A 8 17.23 -13.07 -13.14
N GLY A 9 16.49 -12.38 -14.00
CA GLY A 9 15.48 -11.39 -13.60
C GLY A 9 16.09 -10.13 -12.99
N THR A 10 17.35 -9.83 -13.28
CA THR A 10 18.08 -8.68 -12.69
C THR A 10 18.57 -7.68 -13.73
N PHE A 11 18.53 -8.04 -15.01
CA PHE A 11 18.83 -7.13 -16.12
C PHE A 11 17.63 -7.03 -17.05
N ASP A 12 17.42 -5.84 -17.59
CA ASP A 12 16.40 -5.59 -18.59
C ASP A 12 16.82 -6.16 -19.95
N VAL A 13 15.90 -6.90 -20.57
CA VAL A 13 15.98 -7.31 -21.97
C VAL A 13 14.64 -6.88 -22.57
N PRO A 14 14.48 -5.58 -22.88
CA PRO A 14 13.16 -4.98 -22.99
C PRO A 14 12.33 -5.56 -24.15
N ASN A 15 11.11 -5.99 -23.84
CA ASN A 15 10.03 -5.95 -24.83
C ASN A 15 9.40 -4.56 -24.82
N PHE A 16 8.49 -4.28 -25.75
CA PHE A 16 7.73 -3.03 -25.67
C PHE A 16 6.71 -3.05 -24.53
N ILE A 17 5.75 -3.97 -24.57
CA ILE A 17 4.79 -4.25 -23.49
C ILE A 17 5.08 -5.67 -23.00
N GLY A 18 5.00 -5.91 -21.68
CA GLY A 18 5.23 -7.24 -21.12
C GLY A 18 4.14 -8.23 -21.53
N VAL A 19 2.90 -7.98 -21.10
CA VAL A 19 1.72 -8.79 -21.42
C VAL A 19 0.62 -7.88 -21.96
N SER A 20 0.00 -8.25 -23.09
CA SER A 20 -1.11 -7.50 -23.66
C SER A 20 -2.36 -8.37 -23.83
N ILE A 21 -3.48 -7.92 -23.28
CA ILE A 21 -4.81 -8.52 -23.43
C ILE A 21 -5.65 -7.56 -24.27
N VAL A 22 -5.99 -7.97 -25.48
CA VAL A 22 -6.61 -7.09 -26.47
C VAL A 22 -7.98 -7.64 -26.86
N HIS A 23 -9.04 -6.91 -26.52
CA HIS A 23 -10.43 -7.28 -26.77
C HIS A 23 -10.80 -8.71 -26.31
N ALA A 24 -10.28 -9.15 -25.14
CA ALA A 24 -10.47 -10.51 -24.64
C ALA A 24 -10.80 -10.54 -23.14
N ASN A 25 -11.72 -11.42 -22.75
CA ASN A 25 -12.21 -11.55 -21.39
C ASN A 25 -11.84 -12.89 -20.74
N GLY A 26 -11.84 -12.94 -19.40
CA GLY A 26 -11.68 -14.20 -18.65
C GLY A 26 -10.26 -14.78 -18.68
N ASN A 27 -9.24 -13.96 -18.95
CA ASN A 27 -7.85 -14.40 -18.96
C ASN A 27 -7.24 -14.33 -17.55
N LEU A 28 -6.28 -15.22 -17.29
CA LEU A 28 -5.46 -15.21 -16.07
C LEU A 28 -4.01 -14.88 -16.42
N VAL A 29 -3.47 -13.84 -15.79
CA VAL A 29 -2.04 -13.48 -15.82
C VAL A 29 -1.46 -13.76 -14.44
N GLY A 30 -0.63 -14.80 -14.35
CA GLY A 30 -0.06 -15.28 -13.09
C GLY A 30 -0.93 -16.37 -12.46
N GLY A 31 -1.20 -16.25 -11.16
CA GLY A 31 -2.00 -17.19 -10.37
C GLY A 31 -1.63 -17.14 -8.88
N ALA A 32 -1.95 -18.19 -8.12
CA ALA A 32 -1.66 -18.28 -6.69
C ALA A 32 -0.13 -18.22 -6.37
N ALA A 33 0.21 -18.21 -5.08
CA ALA A 33 1.58 -18.10 -4.60
C ALA A 33 2.55 -19.04 -5.34
N GLY A 34 3.59 -18.47 -5.95
CA GLY A 34 4.62 -19.20 -6.69
C GLY A 34 4.32 -19.45 -8.17
N THR A 35 3.14 -19.07 -8.68
CA THR A 35 2.82 -19.12 -10.12
C THR A 35 2.81 -17.73 -10.78
N GLY A 36 3.32 -16.73 -10.08
CA GLY A 36 3.50 -15.38 -10.58
C GLY A 36 4.48 -15.27 -11.75
N ASN A 37 4.33 -14.19 -12.53
CA ASN A 37 5.33 -13.78 -13.49
C ASN A 37 6.17 -12.64 -12.94
N LEU A 38 7.44 -12.59 -13.34
CA LEU A 38 8.28 -11.40 -13.26
C LEU A 38 8.11 -10.62 -14.57
N ILE A 39 7.47 -9.46 -14.51
CA ILE A 39 7.13 -8.61 -15.66
C ILE A 39 7.76 -7.24 -15.45
N SER A 40 9.01 -7.10 -15.87
CA SER A 40 9.87 -5.98 -15.47
C SER A 40 10.79 -5.59 -16.62
N GLY A 41 11.35 -4.37 -16.60
CA GLY A 41 12.29 -3.91 -17.64
C GLY A 41 11.68 -3.76 -19.05
N ASN A 42 10.35 -3.73 -19.19
CA ASN A 42 9.71 -3.47 -20.49
C ASN A 42 9.75 -1.97 -20.82
N ALA A 43 9.83 -1.60 -22.10
CA ALA A 43 9.97 -0.21 -22.53
C ALA A 43 8.68 0.63 -22.35
N SER A 44 7.54 -0.02 -22.10
CA SER A 44 6.23 0.61 -21.87
C SER A 44 5.56 -0.06 -20.66
N ASP A 45 4.25 -0.34 -20.67
CA ASP A 45 3.58 -0.93 -19.50
C ASP A 45 3.97 -2.40 -19.27
N GLY A 46 3.92 -2.84 -18.01
CA GLY A 46 4.07 -4.25 -17.65
C GLY A 46 2.95 -5.11 -18.22
N VAL A 47 1.71 -4.82 -17.81
CA VAL A 47 0.50 -5.49 -18.31
C VAL A 47 -0.48 -4.45 -18.86
N ARG A 48 -0.98 -4.66 -20.08
CA ARG A 48 -1.91 -3.73 -20.75
C ARG A 48 -3.19 -4.42 -21.20
N LEU A 49 -4.33 -3.94 -20.73
CA LEU A 49 -5.68 -4.39 -21.07
C LEU A 49 -6.32 -3.35 -21.99
N ILE A 50 -6.61 -3.76 -23.23
CA ILE A 50 -7.05 -2.85 -24.31
C ILE A 50 -8.44 -3.23 -24.80
N GLY A 51 -9.33 -2.24 -24.80
CA GLY A 51 -10.67 -2.36 -25.36
C GLY A 51 -11.73 -2.74 -24.32
N VAL A 52 -12.97 -2.34 -24.55
CA VAL A 52 -14.13 -2.68 -23.69
C VAL A 52 -14.30 -4.19 -23.41
N ALA A 53 -13.88 -5.04 -24.35
CA ALA A 53 -13.94 -6.49 -24.19
C ALA A 53 -12.78 -7.07 -23.34
N ALA A 54 -11.77 -6.26 -22.98
CA ALA A 54 -10.73 -6.62 -22.02
C ALA A 54 -11.25 -6.59 -20.57
N SER A 55 -12.30 -7.35 -20.32
CA SER A 55 -13.08 -7.35 -19.09
C SER A 55 -12.99 -8.69 -18.35
N ASN A 56 -13.24 -8.72 -17.04
CA ASN A 56 -13.25 -9.95 -16.23
C ASN A 56 -11.94 -10.74 -16.34
N ASN A 57 -10.80 -10.07 -16.47
CA ASN A 57 -9.48 -10.70 -16.42
C ASN A 57 -8.93 -10.66 -14.99
N THR A 58 -8.10 -11.64 -14.65
CA THR A 58 -7.43 -11.71 -13.34
C THR A 58 -5.92 -11.56 -13.55
N ILE A 59 -5.31 -10.63 -12.82
CA ILE A 59 -3.87 -10.43 -12.73
C ILE A 59 -3.50 -10.68 -11.28
N ALA A 60 -2.86 -11.81 -10.98
CA ALA A 60 -2.62 -12.24 -9.60
C ALA A 60 -1.21 -12.82 -9.40
N GLY A 61 -0.63 -12.55 -8.24
CA GLY A 61 0.64 -13.12 -7.79
C GLY A 61 1.88 -12.68 -8.58
N ASN A 62 1.79 -11.66 -9.43
CA ASN A 62 2.91 -11.22 -10.28
C ASN A 62 3.81 -10.20 -9.55
N VAL A 63 5.08 -10.15 -9.97
CA VAL A 63 6.01 -9.07 -9.64
C VAL A 63 6.19 -8.22 -10.89
N ILE A 64 5.79 -6.94 -10.82
CA ILE A 64 5.68 -6.03 -11.96
C ILE A 64 6.52 -4.78 -11.69
N GLY A 65 7.66 -4.67 -12.37
CA GLY A 65 8.59 -3.54 -12.27
C GLY A 65 9.70 -3.69 -11.21
N ALA A 66 9.65 -4.71 -10.36
CA ALA A 66 10.79 -5.08 -9.51
C ALA A 66 11.62 -6.21 -10.13
N SER A 67 12.89 -6.31 -9.76
CA SER A 67 13.78 -7.42 -10.09
C SER A 67 13.45 -8.67 -9.26
N ALA A 68 14.02 -9.82 -9.64
CA ALA A 68 13.91 -11.06 -8.88
C ALA A 68 14.45 -10.96 -7.44
N SER A 69 15.33 -9.98 -7.17
CA SER A 69 15.86 -9.67 -5.83
C SER A 69 15.07 -8.58 -5.09
N GLY A 70 13.97 -8.08 -5.65
CA GLY A 70 13.12 -7.04 -5.05
C GLY A 70 13.61 -5.59 -5.23
N GLY A 71 14.75 -5.39 -5.90
CA GLY A 71 15.26 -4.06 -6.25
C GLY A 71 14.65 -3.50 -7.54
N PRO A 72 14.93 -2.24 -7.90
CA PRO A 72 14.32 -1.56 -9.05
C PRO A 72 14.68 -2.20 -10.38
N LEU A 73 13.66 -2.50 -11.20
CA LEU A 73 13.79 -2.91 -12.60
C LEU A 73 12.54 -2.48 -13.38
N GLY A 74 12.19 -1.21 -13.24
CA GLY A 74 10.91 -0.64 -13.65
C GLY A 74 10.52 -0.90 -15.09
N ASN A 75 9.22 -1.03 -15.32
CA ASN A 75 8.68 -0.85 -16.67
C ASN A 75 8.68 0.65 -17.02
N GLY A 76 8.84 0.98 -18.30
CA GLY A 76 8.93 2.37 -18.79
C GLY A 76 7.62 3.15 -18.72
N GLY A 77 6.48 2.45 -18.56
CA GLY A 77 5.15 2.99 -18.32
C GLY A 77 4.59 2.57 -16.96
N ASN A 78 3.29 2.24 -16.94
CA ASN A 78 2.58 1.78 -15.75
C ASN A 78 2.87 0.31 -15.44
N GLY A 79 2.64 -0.12 -14.20
CA GLY A 79 2.66 -1.55 -13.87
C GLY A 79 1.53 -2.28 -14.61
N VAL A 80 0.30 -1.84 -14.39
CA VAL A 80 -0.89 -2.31 -15.09
C VAL A 80 -1.64 -1.12 -15.68
N LEU A 81 -1.97 -1.16 -16.98
CA LEU A 81 -2.85 -0.18 -17.64
C LEU A 81 -4.14 -0.86 -18.11
N ILE A 82 -5.29 -0.29 -17.73
CA ILE A 82 -6.60 -0.66 -18.26
C ILE A 82 -7.14 0.54 -19.04
N THR A 83 -7.40 0.37 -20.33
CA THR A 83 -7.91 1.49 -21.15
C THR A 83 -9.42 1.65 -21.05
N GLU A 84 -10.17 0.53 -21.11
CA GLU A 84 -11.65 0.54 -21.20
C GLU A 84 -12.32 -0.68 -20.57
N GLY A 85 -11.55 -1.64 -20.05
CA GLY A 85 -12.07 -2.90 -19.54
C GLY A 85 -12.77 -2.75 -18.19
N SER A 86 -13.78 -3.58 -17.95
CA SER A 86 -14.56 -3.61 -16.70
C SER A 86 -14.43 -4.95 -15.97
N GLY A 87 -14.68 -4.96 -14.67
CA GLY A 87 -14.74 -6.20 -13.89
C GLY A 87 -13.39 -6.92 -13.74
N ASN A 88 -12.26 -6.27 -14.03
CA ASN A 88 -10.95 -6.90 -13.92
C ASN A 88 -10.52 -6.98 -12.45
N GLN A 89 -9.80 -8.03 -12.09
CA GLN A 89 -9.27 -8.23 -10.75
C GLN A 89 -7.75 -8.16 -10.76
N ILE A 90 -7.20 -7.24 -9.97
CA ILE A 90 -5.77 -7.03 -9.80
C ILE A 90 -5.48 -7.40 -8.35
N GLY A 91 -4.84 -8.54 -8.16
CA GLY A 91 -4.61 -9.15 -6.86
C GLY A 91 -5.70 -10.15 -6.51
N GLY A 92 -5.96 -10.35 -5.22
CA GLY A 92 -6.99 -11.28 -4.78
C GLY A 92 -7.16 -11.34 -3.27
N ALA A 93 -8.06 -12.20 -2.82
CA ALA A 93 -8.39 -12.32 -1.40
C ALA A 93 -7.29 -13.00 -0.59
N SER A 94 -6.43 -13.82 -1.19
CA SER A 94 -5.34 -14.50 -0.48
C SER A 94 -4.05 -13.69 -0.58
N ALA A 95 -3.17 -13.80 0.41
CA ALA A 95 -1.84 -13.19 0.34
C ALA A 95 -1.04 -13.70 -0.88
N GLY A 96 -1.27 -14.94 -1.32
CA GLY A 96 -0.64 -15.50 -2.52
C GLY A 96 -1.14 -14.92 -3.84
N ASP A 97 -2.27 -14.21 -3.84
CA ASP A 97 -2.82 -13.58 -5.03
C ASP A 97 -2.32 -12.13 -5.20
N ALA A 98 -1.70 -11.56 -4.15
CA ALA A 98 -1.17 -10.21 -4.15
C ALA A 98 -0.11 -10.04 -5.25
N ASN A 99 -0.27 -9.02 -6.10
CA ASN A 99 0.83 -8.60 -6.96
C ASN A 99 1.74 -7.63 -6.21
N THR A 100 3.02 -7.62 -6.56
CA THR A 100 3.94 -6.52 -6.26
C THR A 100 4.03 -5.63 -7.50
N LEU A 101 3.62 -4.38 -7.40
CA LEU A 101 3.73 -3.37 -8.46
C LEU A 101 4.63 -2.25 -7.96
N ALA A 102 5.89 -2.27 -8.38
CA ALA A 102 6.88 -1.33 -7.86
C ALA A 102 7.87 -0.86 -8.91
N TYR A 103 8.42 0.33 -8.68
CA TYR A 103 9.46 0.94 -9.51
C TYR A 103 9.06 1.21 -10.97
N ASN A 104 7.77 1.12 -11.31
CA ASN A 104 7.31 1.48 -12.65
C ASN A 104 7.42 2.99 -12.84
N ASN A 105 7.75 3.45 -14.04
CA ASN A 105 7.95 4.88 -14.30
C ASN A 105 6.62 5.68 -14.31
N GLY A 106 5.50 5.01 -14.56
CA GLY A 106 4.14 5.54 -14.42
C GLY A 106 3.48 5.12 -13.10
N ALA A 107 2.16 5.01 -13.10
CA ALA A 107 1.40 4.52 -11.96
C ALA A 107 1.61 3.02 -11.72
N GLY A 108 1.37 2.57 -10.48
CA GLY A 108 1.30 1.13 -10.20
C GLY A 108 0.18 0.48 -11.02
N VAL A 109 -1.04 1.01 -10.89
CA VAL A 109 -2.20 0.66 -11.71
C VAL A 109 -2.87 1.93 -12.23
N MET A 110 -3.03 2.05 -13.54
CA MET A 110 -3.77 3.13 -14.19
C MET A 110 -5.03 2.58 -14.85
N ILE A 111 -6.17 3.24 -14.63
CA ILE A 111 -7.44 2.93 -15.31
C ILE A 111 -7.92 4.18 -16.01
N LEU A 112 -8.02 4.17 -17.34
CA LEU A 112 -8.51 5.31 -18.12
C LEU A 112 -10.03 5.31 -18.32
N SER A 113 -10.66 4.14 -18.18
CA SER A 113 -12.12 3.97 -18.25
C SER A 113 -12.52 2.54 -17.84
N GLY A 114 -13.81 2.27 -17.80
CA GLY A 114 -14.39 1.00 -17.34
C GLY A 114 -14.60 0.97 -15.84
N THR A 115 -15.45 0.07 -15.37
CA THR A 115 -15.94 0.02 -13.98
C THR A 115 -15.84 -1.37 -13.40
N GLY A 116 -15.93 -1.49 -12.08
CA GLY A 116 -15.85 -2.75 -11.35
C GLY A 116 -14.45 -3.35 -11.38
N ASN A 117 -13.41 -2.56 -11.67
CA ASN A 117 -12.04 -3.05 -11.64
C ASN A 117 -11.54 -3.04 -10.20
N ARG A 118 -11.33 -4.23 -9.64
CA ARG A 118 -11.05 -4.44 -8.23
C ARG A 118 -9.56 -4.60 -7.97
N MET A 119 -9.00 -3.74 -7.13
CA MET A 119 -7.63 -3.87 -6.63
C MET A 119 -7.68 -4.42 -5.21
N GLN A 120 -7.07 -5.57 -4.97
CA GLN A 120 -7.15 -6.23 -3.68
C GLN A 120 -5.80 -6.78 -3.22
N ARG A 121 -5.34 -6.32 -2.05
CA ARG A 121 -4.15 -6.80 -1.33
C ARG A 121 -2.84 -6.72 -2.13
N ASN A 122 -2.78 -5.91 -3.19
CA ASN A 122 -1.52 -5.67 -3.89
C ASN A 122 -0.55 -4.93 -2.97
N SER A 123 0.74 -5.16 -3.19
CA SER A 123 1.83 -4.35 -2.69
C SER A 123 2.19 -3.36 -3.79
N ILE A 124 1.85 -2.09 -3.61
CA ILE A 124 2.06 -1.04 -4.62
C ILE A 124 2.93 0.04 -4.00
N HIS A 125 4.15 0.22 -4.50
CA HIS A 125 5.09 1.17 -3.91
C HIS A 125 6.23 1.55 -4.86
N ASP A 126 6.92 2.66 -4.56
CA ASP A 126 8.05 3.19 -5.32
C ASP A 126 7.79 3.39 -6.82
N ASN A 127 6.54 3.61 -7.25
CA ASN A 127 6.24 3.95 -8.64
C ASN A 127 6.48 5.45 -8.90
N GLY A 128 6.72 5.83 -10.15
CA GLY A 128 6.98 7.22 -10.54
C GLY A 128 5.73 8.09 -10.59
N GLY A 129 4.55 7.47 -10.73
CA GLY A 129 3.23 8.07 -10.57
C GLY A 129 2.51 7.54 -9.33
N LEU A 130 1.19 7.75 -9.26
CA LEU A 130 0.38 7.26 -8.15
C LEU A 130 0.37 5.73 -8.07
N GLY A 131 0.11 5.18 -6.89
CA GLY A 131 -0.06 3.73 -6.75
C GLY A 131 -1.26 3.21 -7.54
N ILE A 132 -2.39 3.91 -7.45
CA ILE A 132 -3.59 3.70 -8.28
C ILE A 132 -3.97 5.09 -8.80
N ASP A 133 -4.19 5.19 -10.11
CA ASP A 133 -4.54 6.43 -10.82
C ASP A 133 -5.80 6.17 -11.67
N LEU A 134 -6.90 6.84 -11.33
CA LEU A 134 -8.16 6.77 -12.06
C LEU A 134 -8.22 7.94 -13.06
N ASP A 135 -8.65 7.65 -14.29
CA ASP A 135 -8.66 8.56 -15.44
C ASP A 135 -7.27 9.09 -15.88
N GLY A 136 -6.20 8.87 -15.12
CA GLY A 136 -4.83 9.24 -15.51
C GLY A 136 -4.55 10.73 -15.34
N ASP A 137 -5.29 11.42 -14.47
CA ASP A 137 -5.21 12.86 -14.26
C ASP A 137 -4.59 13.26 -12.91
N GLY A 138 -4.09 12.27 -12.16
CA GLY A 138 -3.51 12.45 -10.84
C GLY A 138 -4.52 12.10 -9.77
N VAL A 139 -4.48 12.79 -8.63
CA VAL A 139 -5.35 12.45 -7.50
C VAL A 139 -6.79 12.88 -7.82
N THR A 140 -7.68 11.90 -7.88
CA THR A 140 -9.12 12.09 -8.05
C THR A 140 -9.75 12.67 -6.78
N PRO A 141 -10.26 13.91 -6.76
CA PRO A 141 -10.78 14.51 -5.53
C PRO A 141 -12.11 13.88 -5.11
N ASN A 142 -12.25 13.58 -3.82
CA ASN A 142 -13.54 13.14 -3.29
C ASN A 142 -14.65 14.21 -3.46
N ASP A 143 -15.87 13.76 -3.74
CA ASP A 143 -17.05 14.61 -3.85
C ASP A 143 -18.25 14.12 -2.97
N PRO A 144 -19.30 14.93 -2.73
CA PRO A 144 -20.43 14.51 -1.92
C PRO A 144 -21.29 13.42 -2.58
N GLN A 145 -21.36 12.26 -1.94
CA GLN A 145 -22.20 11.10 -2.25
C GLN A 145 -21.82 10.32 -3.50
N ASP A 146 -20.66 10.61 -4.10
CA ASP A 146 -20.04 9.81 -5.15
C ASP A 146 -20.99 9.54 -6.35
N PRO A 147 -21.50 10.58 -7.01
CA PRO A 147 -22.33 10.49 -8.20
C PRO A 147 -21.50 10.32 -9.48
N ASP A 148 -20.17 10.24 -9.35
CA ASP A 148 -19.25 10.31 -10.46
C ASP A 148 -19.38 9.14 -11.45
N THR A 149 -18.87 9.40 -12.64
CA THR A 149 -18.80 8.43 -13.73
C THR A 149 -17.39 8.44 -14.29
N GLY A 150 -16.90 7.32 -14.80
CA GLY A 150 -15.54 7.24 -15.32
C GLY A 150 -14.86 5.94 -14.91
N ALA A 151 -13.52 5.94 -14.92
CA ALA A 151 -12.74 4.83 -14.40
C ALA A 151 -13.15 4.51 -12.96
N ASN A 152 -13.65 3.29 -12.74
CA ASN A 152 -14.15 2.85 -11.43
C ASN A 152 -15.14 3.84 -10.78
N LEU A 153 -15.93 4.55 -11.59
CA LEU A 153 -16.84 5.59 -11.09
C LEU A 153 -16.15 6.68 -10.25
N LEU A 154 -14.82 6.84 -10.38
CA LEU A 154 -14.02 7.77 -9.59
C LEU A 154 -14.22 7.61 -8.07
N GLN A 155 -14.51 6.38 -7.65
CA GLN A 155 -14.87 6.02 -6.28
C GLN A 155 -14.06 6.78 -5.22
N ASN A 156 -14.76 7.40 -4.28
CA ASN A 156 -14.14 8.16 -3.21
C ASN A 156 -13.25 7.29 -2.32
N PHE A 157 -12.10 7.82 -1.91
CA PHE A 157 -11.20 7.15 -0.96
C PHE A 157 -11.47 7.58 0.50
N PRO A 158 -11.14 6.72 1.48
CA PRO A 158 -11.22 7.06 2.90
C PRO A 158 -10.08 8.00 3.31
N ALA A 159 -10.37 8.93 4.23
CA ALA A 159 -9.37 9.76 4.89
C ALA A 159 -9.12 9.27 6.32
N LEU A 160 -7.86 8.95 6.64
CA LEU A 160 -7.46 8.52 7.98
C LEU A 160 -7.29 9.72 8.92
N THR A 161 -8.05 9.72 10.02
CA THR A 161 -8.07 10.78 11.03
C THR A 161 -7.26 10.43 12.28
N GLY A 162 -6.85 9.17 12.44
CA GLY A 162 -5.98 8.69 13.51
C GLY A 162 -5.25 7.41 13.11
N ALA A 163 -3.98 7.29 13.51
CA ALA A 163 -3.18 6.09 13.33
C ALA A 163 -2.17 5.97 14.47
N THR A 164 -2.23 4.88 15.23
CA THR A 164 -1.32 4.61 16.35
C THR A 164 -0.89 3.15 16.41
N VAL A 165 0.30 2.88 16.94
CA VAL A 165 0.75 1.51 17.26
C VAL A 165 0.81 1.30 18.76
N ALA A 166 0.09 0.28 19.25
CA ALA A 166 0.12 -0.18 20.64
C ALA A 166 -0.31 -1.66 20.72
N GLY A 167 0.63 -2.59 20.48
CA GLY A 167 0.35 -4.03 20.41
C GLY A 167 -0.47 -4.45 19.16
N GLY A 168 -0.62 -3.53 18.20
CA GLY A 168 -1.38 -3.65 16.96
C GLY A 168 -1.52 -2.25 16.32
N VAL A 169 -2.11 -2.18 15.12
CA VAL A 169 -2.31 -0.91 14.41
C VAL A 169 -3.74 -0.43 14.61
N SER A 170 -3.92 0.60 15.44
CA SER A 170 -5.20 1.28 15.63
C SER A 170 -5.36 2.39 14.61
N VAL A 171 -6.49 2.39 13.90
CA VAL A 171 -6.82 3.41 12.90
C VAL A 171 -8.21 3.96 13.13
N ALA A 172 -8.38 5.25 12.83
CA ALA A 172 -9.67 5.91 12.71
C ALA A 172 -9.72 6.68 11.40
N GLY A 173 -10.91 6.78 10.82
CA GLY A 173 -11.09 7.47 9.55
C GLY A 173 -12.54 7.72 9.22
N SER A 174 -12.75 8.39 8.09
CA SER A 174 -14.06 8.71 7.56
C SER A 174 -14.06 8.69 6.03
N ILE A 175 -15.24 8.49 5.47
CA ILE A 175 -15.49 8.60 4.04
C ILE A 175 -16.88 9.21 3.82
N ASN A 176 -17.04 10.01 2.77
CA ASN A 176 -18.33 10.32 2.19
C ASN A 176 -18.36 9.66 0.81
N SER A 177 -19.30 8.74 0.57
CA SER A 177 -19.44 8.06 -0.72
C SER A 177 -20.93 7.71 -0.95
N THR A 178 -21.26 6.85 -1.91
CA THR A 178 -22.63 6.50 -2.28
C THR A 178 -23.47 6.13 -1.04
N PRO A 179 -24.65 6.75 -0.80
CA PRO A 179 -25.45 6.52 0.40
C PRO A 179 -25.93 5.07 0.57
N ASN A 180 -26.03 4.62 1.83
CA ASN A 180 -26.50 3.27 2.20
C ASN A 180 -25.77 2.13 1.48
N THR A 181 -24.48 2.31 1.23
CA THR A 181 -23.64 1.37 0.48
C THR A 181 -22.59 0.76 1.39
N GLU A 182 -22.39 -0.54 1.29
CA GLU A 182 -21.31 -1.26 1.97
C GLU A 182 -20.02 -1.11 1.17
N LEU A 183 -18.96 -0.66 1.83
CA LEU A 183 -17.64 -0.47 1.28
C LEU A 183 -16.65 -1.36 2.03
N ILE A 184 -15.66 -1.86 1.31
CA ILE A 184 -14.48 -2.48 1.92
C ILE A 184 -13.40 -1.40 2.03
N ILE A 185 -13.01 -1.04 3.25
CA ILE A 185 -11.89 -0.13 3.49
C ILE A 185 -10.64 -0.95 3.75
N ALA A 186 -9.68 -0.91 2.81
CA ALA A 186 -8.40 -1.59 2.94
C ALA A 186 -7.32 -0.60 3.39
N VAL A 187 -6.57 -0.96 4.43
CA VAL A 187 -5.52 -0.13 5.03
C VAL A 187 -4.15 -0.70 4.70
N TYR A 188 -3.23 0.19 4.32
CA TYR A 188 -1.88 -0.16 3.90
C TYR A 188 -0.85 0.69 4.66
N GLY A 189 0.31 0.10 4.93
CA GLY A 189 1.50 0.76 5.47
C GLY A 189 2.52 1.06 4.38
N ASN A 190 3.24 2.16 4.55
CA ASN A 190 4.27 2.66 3.64
C ASN A 190 5.47 3.18 4.42
N SER A 191 6.68 2.90 3.93
CA SER A 191 7.93 3.43 4.48
C SER A 191 8.01 4.95 4.33
N THR A 192 7.55 5.47 3.19
CA THR A 192 7.46 6.89 2.86
C THR A 192 6.05 7.23 2.39
N CYS A 193 5.63 8.48 2.61
CA CYS A 193 4.47 9.01 1.91
C CYS A 193 4.85 9.34 0.47
N ASP A 194 3.97 9.04 -0.48
CA ASP A 194 4.16 9.46 -1.87
C ASP A 194 4.29 10.99 -1.99
N ALA A 195 4.99 11.46 -3.02
CA ALA A 195 5.22 12.89 -3.24
C ALA A 195 3.93 13.69 -3.48
N SER A 196 2.86 13.03 -3.95
CA SER A 196 1.53 13.63 -4.08
C SER A 196 0.85 13.91 -2.75
N GLY A 197 1.27 13.23 -1.68
CA GLY A 197 0.57 13.19 -0.38
C GLY A 197 -0.52 12.11 -0.30
N TYR A 198 -0.72 11.33 -1.36
CA TYR A 198 -1.74 10.29 -1.49
C TYR A 198 -1.12 8.96 -1.90
N GLY A 199 -1.44 7.88 -1.20
CA GLY A 199 -0.80 6.60 -1.48
C GLY A 199 0.72 6.60 -1.23
N GLU A 200 1.44 5.57 -1.64
CA GLU A 200 0.97 4.33 -2.26
C GLU A 200 0.43 3.33 -1.21
N GLY A 201 0.55 2.02 -1.44
CA GLY A 201 0.08 0.98 -0.51
C GLY A 201 1.01 -0.23 -0.50
N ALA A 202 2.17 -0.10 0.16
CA ALA A 202 3.24 -1.09 0.11
C ALA A 202 2.90 -2.38 0.86
N SER A 203 2.33 -2.27 2.06
CA SER A 203 2.10 -3.41 2.96
C SER A 203 0.65 -3.46 3.39
N TYR A 204 -0.09 -4.50 3.01
CA TYR A 204 -1.48 -4.68 3.43
C TYR A 204 -1.56 -4.99 4.94
N ILE A 205 -2.26 -4.14 5.70
CA ILE A 205 -2.43 -4.28 7.16
C ILE A 205 -3.73 -5.04 7.46
N GLY A 206 -4.81 -4.69 6.78
CA GLY A 206 -6.13 -5.26 7.02
C GLY A 206 -7.22 -4.54 6.25
N ALA A 207 -8.45 -5.02 6.43
CA ALA A 207 -9.64 -4.37 5.89
C ALA A 207 -10.81 -4.45 6.84
N ILE A 208 -11.76 -3.54 6.65
CA ILE A 208 -13.04 -3.52 7.37
C ILE A 208 -14.18 -3.31 6.38
N ASP A 209 -15.35 -3.86 6.71
CA ASP A 209 -16.60 -3.54 6.03
C ASP A 209 -17.22 -2.31 6.71
N LEU A 210 -17.65 -1.34 5.91
CA LEU A 210 -18.16 -0.05 6.36
C LEU A 210 -19.38 0.35 5.55
N THR A 211 -20.51 0.61 6.20
CA THR A 211 -21.73 1.06 5.52
C THR A 211 -21.90 2.57 5.66
N THR A 212 -22.09 3.27 4.53
CA THR A 212 -22.44 4.70 4.52
C THR A 212 -23.87 4.95 4.99
N ALA A 213 -24.09 6.06 5.68
CA ALA A 213 -25.44 6.49 6.05
C ALA A 213 -26.18 7.09 4.85
N ALA A 214 -27.45 7.47 5.05
CA ALA A 214 -28.28 8.08 4.01
C ALA A 214 -27.75 9.42 3.47
N ASN A 215 -26.81 10.07 4.17
CA ASN A 215 -26.11 11.28 3.70
C ASN A 215 -24.74 10.98 3.06
N GLY A 216 -24.42 9.70 2.85
CA GLY A 216 -23.14 9.24 2.29
C GLY A 216 -22.00 9.14 3.30
N ASN A 217 -22.15 9.68 4.52
CA ASN A 217 -21.08 9.68 5.51
C ASN A 217 -20.95 8.32 6.22
N ALA A 218 -19.71 7.91 6.45
CA ALA A 218 -19.35 6.84 7.36
C ALA A 218 -18.07 7.20 8.14
N THR A 219 -17.98 6.70 9.36
CA THR A 219 -16.76 6.79 10.18
C THR A 219 -16.42 5.43 10.74
N PHE A 220 -15.14 5.13 10.89
CA PHE A 220 -14.67 3.88 11.48
C PHE A 220 -13.56 4.13 12.49
N SER A 221 -13.45 3.19 13.43
CA SER A 221 -12.31 3.07 14.33
C SER A 221 -12.09 1.58 14.61
N THR A 222 -10.90 1.08 14.35
CA THR A 222 -10.58 -0.34 14.49
C THR A 222 -9.12 -0.53 14.89
N THR A 223 -8.78 -1.73 15.36
CA THR A 223 -7.38 -2.12 15.62
C THR A 223 -7.10 -3.44 14.93
N PHE A 224 -6.06 -3.46 14.10
CA PHE A 224 -5.59 -4.67 13.43
C PHE A 224 -4.49 -5.34 14.28
N PRO A 225 -4.47 -6.68 14.35
CA PRO A 225 -3.42 -7.42 15.07
C PRO A 225 -2.07 -7.42 14.33
N ALA A 226 -2.03 -6.97 13.07
CA ALA A 226 -0.81 -6.84 12.30
C ALA A 226 0.11 -5.77 12.90
N ALA A 227 1.42 -5.97 12.78
CA ALA A 227 2.39 -4.89 12.96
C ALA A 227 2.29 -3.96 11.73
N ALA A 228 2.42 -2.65 11.94
CA ALA A 228 2.61 -1.74 10.81
C ALA A 228 4.05 -1.89 10.32
N ASP A 229 4.20 -2.14 9.02
CA ASP A 229 5.45 -1.87 8.33
C ASP A 229 5.38 -0.45 7.75
N GLY A 230 6.33 0.40 8.17
CA GLY A 230 6.44 1.79 7.73
C GLY A 230 5.84 2.85 8.65
N PHE A 231 6.10 4.12 8.32
CA PHE A 231 5.74 5.30 9.13
C PHE A 231 4.46 5.99 8.68
N TRP A 232 3.88 5.55 7.56
CA TRP A 232 2.74 6.19 6.92
C TRP A 232 1.68 5.16 6.59
N LEU A 233 0.43 5.48 6.91
CA LEU A 233 -0.73 4.69 6.52
C LEU A 233 -1.50 5.38 5.42
N THR A 234 -2.04 4.59 4.51
CA THR A 234 -3.00 5.02 3.50
C THR A 234 -4.16 4.02 3.51
N ALA A 235 -5.25 4.37 2.84
CA ALA A 235 -6.36 3.46 2.69
C ALA A 235 -7.08 3.68 1.36
N SER A 236 -7.67 2.62 0.83
CA SER A 236 -8.57 2.67 -0.33
C SER A 236 -9.95 2.16 0.07
N SER A 237 -10.97 2.52 -0.70
CA SER A 237 -12.29 1.92 -0.62
C SER A 237 -12.55 1.04 -1.84
N THR A 238 -13.37 0.00 -1.66
CA THR A 238 -13.95 -0.74 -2.77
C THR A 238 -15.44 -0.92 -2.57
N ASP A 239 -16.24 -0.56 -3.56
CA ASP A 239 -17.70 -0.73 -3.53
C ASP A 239 -18.13 -2.20 -3.81
N PRO A 240 -19.43 -2.54 -3.69
CA PRO A 240 -19.92 -3.89 -3.95
C PRO A 240 -19.82 -4.32 -5.43
N ALA A 241 -19.74 -3.36 -6.36
CA ALA A 241 -19.57 -3.63 -7.79
C ALA A 241 -18.09 -3.88 -8.16
N GLY A 242 -17.16 -3.68 -7.23
CA GLY A 242 -15.74 -3.89 -7.40
C GLY A 242 -14.96 -2.63 -7.78
N ASN A 243 -15.59 -1.45 -7.84
CA ASN A 243 -14.89 -0.19 -8.10
C ASN A 243 -13.97 0.13 -6.93
N THR A 244 -12.66 0.12 -7.16
CA THR A 244 -11.67 0.49 -6.14
C THR A 244 -11.21 1.92 -6.37
N SER A 245 -11.20 2.72 -5.29
CA SER A 245 -10.66 4.07 -5.28
C SER A 245 -9.14 4.08 -5.46
N GLU A 246 -8.60 5.26 -5.73
CA GLU A 246 -7.19 5.55 -5.46
C GLU A 246 -6.87 5.39 -3.97
N PHE A 247 -5.58 5.47 -3.61
CA PHE A 247 -5.20 5.57 -2.20
C PHE A 247 -5.48 6.97 -1.67
N GLY A 248 -6.08 7.04 -0.48
CA GLY A 248 -6.32 8.29 0.22
C GLY A 248 -5.05 8.95 0.77
N PRO A 249 -5.20 10.12 1.42
CA PRO A 249 -4.09 10.89 1.96
C PRO A 249 -3.26 10.08 2.95
N CYS A 250 -1.94 10.29 2.90
CA CYS A 250 -1.03 9.71 3.87
C CYS A 250 -1.34 10.18 5.29
N ARG A 251 -1.32 9.24 6.23
CA ARG A 251 -1.41 9.51 7.65
C ARG A 251 -0.17 9.01 8.37
N ALA A 252 0.55 9.94 8.99
CA ALA A 252 1.66 9.60 9.87
C ALA A 252 1.18 8.68 11.00
N LEU A 253 1.88 7.57 11.14
CA LEU A 253 1.68 6.61 12.21
C LEU A 253 2.34 7.13 13.48
N SER A 254 1.55 7.34 14.52
CA SER A 254 2.07 7.77 15.82
C SER A 254 2.37 6.57 16.68
N CYS A 255 3.65 6.27 16.86
CA CYS A 255 4.10 5.21 17.74
C CYS A 255 4.25 5.73 19.16
N TYR A 256 3.72 4.98 20.12
CA TYR A 256 3.96 5.20 21.54
C TYR A 256 4.87 4.06 22.01
N LEU A 257 6.07 4.40 22.48
CA LEU A 257 7.02 3.41 23.02
C LEU A 257 6.51 2.90 24.38
N ASP A 258 5.52 2.03 24.33
CA ASP A 258 4.94 1.33 25.48
C ASP A 258 5.60 -0.05 25.60
N PHE A 259 6.84 -0.05 26.11
CA PHE A 259 7.64 -1.26 26.28
C PHE A 259 6.99 -2.26 27.24
N ASN A 260 6.21 -1.77 28.20
CA ASN A 260 5.56 -2.62 29.20
C ASN A 260 4.13 -3.05 28.82
N SER A 261 3.62 -2.58 27.67
CA SER A 261 2.31 -2.92 27.10
C SER A 261 1.11 -2.58 28.02
N ASN A 262 1.22 -1.53 28.83
CA ASN A 262 0.14 -1.07 29.72
C ASN A 262 -0.81 -0.04 29.08
N GLY A 263 -0.56 0.31 27.82
CA GLY A 263 -1.30 1.30 27.04
C GLY A 263 -0.93 2.75 27.33
N ARG A 264 0.21 3.02 28.00
CA ARG A 264 0.69 4.36 28.36
C ARG A 264 2.19 4.46 28.14
N VAL A 265 2.66 5.62 27.65
CA VAL A 265 4.09 5.96 27.71
C VAL A 265 4.36 6.61 29.05
N ASP A 266 5.01 5.90 29.95
CA ASP A 266 5.37 6.41 31.26
C ASP A 266 6.75 5.93 31.72
N THR A 267 7.12 6.31 32.94
CA THR A 267 8.43 5.97 33.52
C THR A 267 8.71 4.47 33.62
N GLN A 268 7.70 3.60 33.55
CA GLN A 268 7.86 2.14 33.57
C GLN A 268 8.40 1.60 32.25
N ASP A 269 8.17 2.29 31.13
CA ASP A 269 8.76 1.94 29.82
C ASP A 269 10.27 2.19 29.78
N ILE A 270 10.68 3.34 30.32
CA ILE A 270 12.09 3.69 30.50
C ILE A 270 12.79 2.66 31.41
N MET A 271 12.10 2.16 32.45
CA MET A 271 12.65 1.14 33.34
C MET A 271 12.85 -0.21 32.64
N GLN A 272 12.02 -0.60 31.67
CA GLN A 272 12.23 -1.83 30.91
C GLN A 272 13.42 -1.73 29.94
N VAL A 273 13.60 -0.58 29.29
CA VAL A 273 14.78 -0.30 28.47
C VAL A 273 16.06 -0.34 29.32
N ALA A 274 16.06 0.29 30.50
CA ALA A 274 17.19 0.29 31.44
C ALA A 274 17.49 -1.10 32.04
N ALA A 275 16.46 -1.90 32.33
CA ALA A 275 16.61 -3.24 32.89
C ALA A 275 17.22 -4.24 31.89
N ARG A 276 16.87 -4.15 30.58
CA ARG A 276 17.48 -4.99 29.53
C ARG A 276 18.94 -4.65 29.27
N TRP A 277 19.37 -3.42 29.57
CA TRP A 277 20.79 -3.02 29.52
C TRP A 277 21.60 -3.48 30.74
N ASN A 278 21.02 -4.29 31.63
CA ASN A 278 21.68 -4.86 32.80
C ASN A 278 22.18 -3.80 33.81
N ASN A 279 21.49 -2.65 33.92
CA ASN A 279 21.83 -1.61 34.89
C ASN A 279 20.60 -0.98 35.57
N PRO A 280 19.93 -1.71 36.49
CA PRO A 280 18.62 -1.36 37.04
C PRO A 280 18.62 -0.22 38.08
N GLY A 281 19.74 0.51 38.28
CA GLY A 281 19.89 1.51 39.34
C GLY A 281 20.05 2.96 38.90
N ALA A 282 20.09 3.26 37.60
CA ALA A 282 20.48 4.57 37.09
C ALA A 282 19.27 5.46 36.77
N TYR A 283 18.58 5.94 37.81
CA TYR A 283 17.41 6.82 37.67
C TYR A 283 17.72 8.23 37.10
N ASN A 284 18.99 8.59 36.92
CA ASN A 284 19.45 9.94 36.51
C ASN A 284 20.69 9.94 35.57
N ALA A 285 21.00 8.85 34.86
CA ALA A 285 22.21 8.83 34.02
C ALA A 285 22.01 9.61 32.70
N ILE A 286 22.81 10.66 32.53
CA ILE A 286 23.20 11.15 31.21
C ILE A 286 24.09 10.06 30.61
N TYR A 287 23.66 9.46 29.50
CA TYR A 287 24.38 8.37 28.84
C TYR A 287 25.53 8.96 28.00
N ASP A 288 26.76 8.86 28.51
CA ASP A 288 27.96 9.21 27.75
C ASP A 288 28.32 8.04 26.81
N ILE A 289 27.88 8.13 25.55
CA ILE A 289 28.13 7.10 24.54
C ILE A 289 29.53 7.35 23.95
N ALA A 290 30.48 6.46 24.25
CA ALA A 290 31.79 6.42 23.61
C ALA A 290 31.84 5.40 22.44
N PRO A 291 32.72 5.59 21.42
CA PRO A 291 32.53 5.12 20.04
C PRO A 291 32.48 3.60 19.82
N PRO A 292 31.90 3.16 18.67
CA PRO A 292 32.53 3.39 17.36
C PRO A 292 32.05 4.63 16.61
N PHE A 293 31.16 5.42 17.20
CA PHE A 293 30.60 6.64 16.60
C PHE A 293 31.29 7.92 17.11
N GLY A 294 31.81 8.72 16.18
CA GLY A 294 32.77 9.81 16.40
C GLY A 294 32.27 11.10 17.06
N SER A 295 31.24 11.06 17.92
CA SER A 295 30.90 12.13 18.89
C SER A 295 29.90 11.61 19.93
N PRO A 296 29.97 12.02 21.22
CA PRO A 296 29.03 11.60 22.25
C PRO A 296 27.64 12.20 22.01
N ILE A 297 26.59 11.39 22.09
CA ILE A 297 25.20 11.85 22.04
C ILE A 297 24.70 11.95 23.49
N ASP A 298 24.61 13.18 24.01
CA ASP A 298 24.37 13.49 25.43
C ASP A 298 22.88 13.38 25.87
N THR A 299 22.02 12.82 25.02
CA THR A 299 20.59 12.58 25.33
C THR A 299 20.19 11.25 24.73
N LEU A 300 19.62 10.37 25.54
CA LEU A 300 19.02 9.12 25.09
C LEU A 300 17.90 9.45 24.09
N ASP A 301 18.20 9.42 22.80
CA ASP A 301 17.18 9.41 21.76
C ASP A 301 16.53 8.03 21.81
N ILE A 302 15.45 7.94 22.60
CA ILE A 302 14.70 6.71 22.79
C ILE A 302 14.16 6.18 21.45
N ASN A 303 14.00 7.05 20.45
CA ASN A 303 13.63 6.64 19.09
C ASN A 303 14.82 6.00 18.35
N ALA A 304 16.06 6.41 18.61
CA ALA A 304 17.25 5.76 18.04
C ALA A 304 17.46 4.36 18.62
N VAL A 305 17.26 4.20 19.94
CA VAL A 305 17.34 2.90 20.61
C VAL A 305 16.21 1.96 20.14
N ALA A 306 15.00 2.48 19.97
CA ALA A 306 13.88 1.70 19.44
C ALA A 306 14.13 1.18 18.01
N ARG A 307 14.71 2.01 17.13
CA ARG A 307 15.10 1.64 15.76
C ARG A 307 16.16 0.54 15.70
N GLU A 308 17.19 0.59 16.57
CA GLU A 308 18.24 -0.45 16.57
C GLU A 308 17.80 -1.79 17.19
N TRP A 309 16.81 -1.78 18.10
CA TRP A 309 16.46 -2.96 18.92
C TRP A 309 15.25 -3.74 18.42
N GLY A 310 14.73 -3.41 17.23
CA GLY A 310 13.62 -4.14 16.61
C GLY A 310 12.34 -4.13 17.45
N ALA A 311 12.10 -3.05 18.20
CA ALA A 311 10.78 -2.82 18.79
C ALA A 311 9.75 -2.75 17.64
N ILE A 312 8.51 -3.16 17.90
CA ILE A 312 7.39 -3.25 16.92
C ILE A 312 6.83 -1.85 16.63
N CYS A 313 7.73 -0.93 16.36
CA CYS A 313 7.54 0.41 15.85
C CYS A 313 8.75 0.58 14.92
N PRO A 314 8.55 0.72 13.60
CA PRO A 314 9.67 1.04 12.72
C PRO A 314 10.44 2.29 13.19
#